data_AF-A0A7S4HMN8-F1
#
_entry.id   AF-A0A7S4HMN8-F1
#
_cell.length_a   1.000
_cell.length_b   1.000
_cell.length_c   1.000
_cell.angle_alpha   90.00
_cell.angle_beta   90.00
_cell.angle_gamma   90.00
#
_symmetry.space_group_name_H-M   'P 1'
#
loop_
_entity.id
_entity.type
_entity.pdbx_description
1 polymer ?
#
loop_
_entity_poly.entity_id
_entity_poly.type
_entity_poly.pdbx_seq_one_letter_code
_entity_poly.pdbx_strand_id
1 'polypeptide(L)'
;EKEHGSLKRKYNTLLLENWALVDQVEKYRDTIRKLTCEKSFLLEKLATIDYDDEFEVSEGEDSDDEPAAKRRRTNAPSRSRRNKDVPSQMCTAARKDGSQCKSKAIVGTQFCWHHAPMDPNSKIAICEYRNTKKNSKRCKLPIPNDELGKSVLLCNYHRRKMQDQAAEDVTKNLSNTEAQLYMQGTIPGAQVAKPTETKNEPAEMETAN
;
A
#
# COMPACT_ATOMS: atom_id res chain seq x y z
N GLU A 1 -20.94 51.93 0.56
CA GLU A 1 -19.73 51.87 -0.30
C GLU A 1 -18.54 51.11 0.28
N LYS A 2 -18.14 51.33 1.56
CA LYS A 2 -16.97 50.64 2.16
C LYS A 2 -17.05 49.11 2.16
N GLU A 3 -18.24 48.53 2.34
CA GLU A 3 -18.44 47.07 2.35
C GLU A 3 -18.19 46.42 0.99
N HIS A 4 -18.61 47.08 -0.10
CA HIS A 4 -18.42 46.60 -1.46
C HIS A 4 -16.92 46.49 -1.82
N GLY A 5 -16.10 47.44 -1.36
CA GLY A 5 -14.65 47.38 -1.53
C GLY A 5 -13.97 46.25 -0.75
N SER A 6 -14.49 45.91 0.44
CA SER A 6 -13.99 44.77 1.23
C SER A 6 -14.29 43.44 0.54
N LEU A 7 -15.52 43.28 0.03
CA LEU A 7 -15.95 42.06 -0.66
C LEU A 7 -15.16 41.83 -1.95
N LYS A 8 -14.93 42.87 -2.75
CA LYS A 8 -14.13 42.78 -3.99
C LYS A 8 -12.70 42.30 -3.74
N ARG A 9 -12.06 42.74 -2.64
CA ARG A 9 -10.71 42.27 -2.27
C ARG A 9 -10.71 40.80 -1.85
N LYS A 10 -11.69 40.38 -1.04
CA LYS A 10 -11.84 38.96 -0.65
C LYS A 10 -12.08 38.07 -1.86
N TYR A 11 -12.95 38.49 -2.77
CA TYR A 11 -13.20 37.76 -4.02
C TYR A 11 -11.93 37.59 -4.85
N ASN A 12 -11.17 38.66 -5.08
CA ASN A 12 -9.90 38.57 -5.81
C ASN A 12 -8.87 37.66 -5.11
N THR A 13 -8.83 37.68 -3.77
CA THR A 13 -7.93 36.80 -3.00
C THR A 13 -8.31 35.34 -3.19
N LEU A 14 -9.59 35.01 -3.02
CA LEU A 14 -10.10 33.65 -3.23
C LEU A 14 -9.92 33.18 -4.67
N LEU A 15 -10.04 34.08 -5.66
CA LEU A 15 -9.80 33.76 -7.05
C LEU A 15 -8.34 33.35 -7.27
N LEU A 16 -7.38 34.11 -6.73
CA LEU A 16 -5.95 33.77 -6.82
C LEU A 16 -5.61 32.45 -6.10
N GLU A 17 -6.17 32.24 -4.91
CA GLU A 17 -6.00 30.99 -4.16
C GLU A 17 -6.58 29.79 -4.91
N ASN A 18 -7.75 29.96 -5.55
CA ASN A 18 -8.37 28.91 -6.37
C ASN A 18 -7.47 28.55 -7.56
N TRP A 19 -6.93 29.52 -8.27
CA TRP A 19 -5.97 29.29 -9.36
C TRP A 19 -4.71 28.57 -8.88
N ALA A 20 -4.16 28.94 -7.72
CA ALA A 20 -2.99 28.26 -7.14
C ALA A 20 -3.30 26.80 -6.78
N LEU A 21 -4.50 26.52 -6.24
CA LEU A 21 -4.93 25.15 -5.95
C LEU A 21 -5.12 24.32 -7.23
N VAL A 22 -5.67 24.91 -8.29
CA VAL A 22 -5.82 24.24 -9.59
C VAL A 22 -4.45 23.84 -10.15
N ASP A 23 -3.48 24.75 -10.15
CA ASP A 23 -2.10 24.47 -10.58
C ASP A 23 -1.43 23.38 -9.72
N GLN A 24 -1.68 23.38 -8.40
CA GLN A 24 -1.17 22.34 -7.52
C GLN A 24 -1.80 20.96 -7.81
N VAL A 25 -3.11 20.91 -8.09
CA VAL A 25 -3.79 19.67 -8.49
C VAL A 25 -3.24 19.14 -9.80
N GLU A 26 -2.95 20.01 -10.77
CA GLU A 26 -2.33 19.60 -12.04
C GLU A 26 -0.94 19.00 -11.83
N LYS A 27 -0.09 19.61 -10.99
CA LYS A 27 1.23 19.05 -10.61
C LYS A 27 1.12 17.68 -9.97
N TYR A 28 0.13 17.46 -9.11
CA TYR A 28 -0.10 16.14 -8.51
C TYR A 28 -0.60 15.12 -9.55
N ARG A 29 -1.46 15.53 -10.49
CA ARG A 29 -1.90 14.67 -11.60
C ARG A 29 -0.72 14.23 -12.46
N ASP A 30 0.22 15.13 -12.77
CA ASP A 30 1.45 14.81 -13.50
C ASP A 30 2.35 13.84 -12.75
N THR A 31 2.51 14.05 -11.45
CA THR A 31 3.28 13.17 -10.58
C THR A 31 2.67 11.76 -10.55
N ILE A 32 1.34 11.65 -10.42
CA ILE A 32 0.63 10.37 -10.47
C ILE A 32 0.82 9.69 -11.83
N ARG A 33 0.70 10.43 -12.93
CA ARG A 33 0.95 9.89 -14.29
C ARG A 33 2.37 9.32 -14.40
N LYS A 34 3.38 10.07 -13.97
CA LYS A 34 4.79 9.64 -13.99
C LYS A 34 5.01 8.36 -13.19
N LEU A 35 4.52 8.32 -11.94
CA LEU A 35 4.67 7.14 -11.07
C LEU A 35 3.90 5.93 -11.60
N THR A 36 2.76 6.16 -12.26
CA THR A 36 2.00 5.07 -12.90
C THR A 36 2.79 4.46 -14.06
N CYS A 37 3.40 5.29 -14.91
CA CYS A 37 4.27 4.81 -15.98
C CYS A 37 5.49 4.05 -15.44
N GLU A 38 6.15 4.58 -14.40
CA GLU A 38 7.31 3.93 -13.77
C GLU A 38 6.93 2.59 -13.14
N LYS A 39 5.79 2.51 -12.47
CA LYS A 39 5.25 1.25 -11.93
C LYS A 39 5.03 0.23 -13.04
N SER A 40 4.37 0.61 -14.13
CA SER A 40 4.12 -0.30 -15.27
C SER A 40 5.42 -0.79 -15.89
N PHE A 41 6.38 0.11 -16.10
CA PHE A 41 7.72 -0.23 -16.60
C PHE A 41 8.45 -1.23 -15.70
N LEU A 42 8.42 -1.03 -14.38
CA LEU A 42 9.06 -1.95 -13.43
C LEU A 42 8.37 -3.32 -13.39
N LEU A 43 7.04 -3.36 -13.50
CA LEU A 43 6.30 -4.62 -13.58
C LEU A 43 6.63 -5.40 -14.86
N GLU A 44 6.74 -4.72 -16.00
CA GLU A 44 7.17 -5.32 -17.27
C GLU A 44 8.61 -5.85 -17.19
N LYS A 45 9.50 -5.09 -16.55
CA LYS A 45 10.88 -5.54 -16.32
C LYS A 45 10.97 -6.73 -15.37
N LEU A 46 10.12 -6.82 -14.36
CA LEU A 46 10.06 -7.98 -13.48
C LEU A 46 9.51 -9.20 -14.22
N ALA A 47 8.45 -9.02 -15.01
CA ALA A 47 7.87 -10.09 -15.80
C ALA A 47 8.89 -10.69 -16.78
N THR A 48 9.74 -9.88 -17.41
CA THR A 48 10.79 -10.37 -18.32
C THR A 48 11.91 -11.13 -17.63
N ILE A 49 12.24 -10.81 -16.37
CA ILE A 49 13.26 -11.54 -15.60
C ILE A 49 12.76 -12.95 -15.23
N ASP A 50 11.47 -13.09 -14.91
CA ASP A 50 10.90 -14.39 -14.49
C ASP A 50 10.87 -15.43 -15.63
N TYR A 51 11.07 -15.03 -16.90
CA TYR A 51 11.13 -15.94 -18.06
C TYR A 51 12.55 -16.31 -18.50
N ASP A 52 13.58 -15.56 -18.09
CA ASP A 52 14.99 -15.85 -18.44
C ASP A 52 15.67 -16.82 -17.45
N ASP A 53 14.99 -17.18 -16.36
CA ASP A 53 15.45 -18.18 -15.37
C ASP A 53 15.12 -19.63 -15.78
N GLU A 54 14.51 -19.86 -16.95
CA GLU A 54 14.72 -21.11 -17.70
C GLU A 54 16.14 -21.08 -18.29
N PHE A 55 17.12 -21.06 -17.39
CA PHE A 55 18.45 -21.56 -17.69
C PHE A 55 18.23 -23.02 -18.09
N GLU A 56 18.11 -23.26 -19.40
CA GLU A 56 18.27 -24.57 -20.00
C GLU A 56 19.59 -25.12 -19.45
N VAL A 57 19.48 -25.96 -18.41
CA VAL A 57 20.54 -26.86 -18.04
C VAL A 57 20.64 -27.77 -19.24
N SER A 58 21.45 -27.39 -20.22
CA SER A 58 21.77 -28.27 -21.32
C SER A 58 22.21 -29.57 -20.66
N GLU A 59 21.44 -30.63 -20.87
CA GLU A 59 21.81 -31.98 -20.48
C GLU A 59 23.09 -32.30 -21.28
N GLY A 60 24.21 -31.82 -20.76
CA GLY A 60 25.53 -32.09 -21.29
C GLY A 60 25.77 -33.55 -21.02
N GLU A 61 25.53 -34.37 -22.05
CA GLU A 61 25.99 -35.73 -22.12
C GLU A 61 27.47 -35.77 -21.71
N ASP A 62 27.74 -36.65 -20.74
CA ASP A 62 29.04 -36.92 -20.14
C ASP A 62 30.12 -37.11 -21.21
N SER A 63 31.03 -36.13 -21.34
CA SER A 63 32.32 -36.31 -22.01
C SER A 63 33.42 -36.26 -20.96
N ASP A 64 33.85 -37.45 -20.58
CA ASP A 64 34.70 -37.81 -19.44
C ASP A 64 36.22 -37.58 -19.70
N ASP A 65 36.62 -36.46 -20.32
CA ASP A 65 38.04 -36.21 -20.62
C ASP A 65 38.42 -34.70 -20.63
N GLU A 66 38.16 -33.98 -19.53
CA GLU A 66 38.73 -32.63 -19.34
C GLU A 66 39.60 -32.54 -18.08
N PRO A 67 40.92 -32.25 -18.21
CA PRO A 67 41.88 -32.41 -17.13
C PRO A 67 41.66 -31.38 -16.00
N ALA A 68 41.89 -31.85 -14.78
CA ALA A 68 41.72 -31.18 -13.49
C ALA A 68 42.62 -29.93 -13.29
N ALA A 69 42.47 -28.92 -14.13
CA ALA A 69 43.11 -27.64 -13.98
C ALA A 69 42.08 -26.52 -14.15
N LYS A 70 41.85 -25.81 -13.03
CA LYS A 70 41.56 -24.37 -13.03
C LYS A 70 40.08 -23.97 -13.18
N ARG A 71 39.25 -24.37 -12.21
CA ARG A 71 38.10 -23.54 -11.81
C ARG A 71 38.15 -23.23 -10.32
N ARG A 72 39.01 -22.27 -9.97
CA ARG A 72 38.86 -21.47 -8.75
C ARG A 72 37.50 -20.79 -8.82
N ARG A 73 36.49 -21.40 -8.21
CA ARG A 73 35.23 -20.75 -7.88
C ARG A 73 35.56 -19.54 -7.00
N THR A 74 35.49 -18.35 -7.59
CA THR A 74 35.42 -17.11 -6.83
C THR A 74 34.08 -17.10 -6.13
N ASN A 75 34.04 -17.67 -4.92
CA ASN A 75 33.05 -17.35 -3.90
C ASN A 75 33.12 -15.83 -3.70
N ALA A 76 32.37 -15.09 -4.50
CA ALA A 76 32.14 -13.67 -4.28
C ALA A 76 31.43 -13.59 -2.92
N PRO A 77 32.09 -13.08 -1.87
CA PRO A 77 31.43 -12.94 -0.59
C PRO A 77 30.28 -11.98 -0.82
N SER A 78 29.05 -12.47 -0.59
CA SER A 78 27.88 -11.62 -0.45
C SER A 78 28.29 -10.47 0.47
N ARG A 79 28.44 -9.28 -0.13
CA ARG A 79 28.76 -8.03 0.56
C ARG A 79 27.54 -7.67 1.39
N SER A 80 27.32 -8.42 2.47
CA SER A 80 26.66 -7.95 3.66
C SER A 80 27.38 -6.66 4.02
N ARG A 81 26.77 -5.52 3.68
CA ARG A 81 27.15 -4.19 4.15
C ARG A 81 27.00 -4.21 5.68
N ARG A 82 27.90 -4.90 6.37
CA ARG A 82 28.04 -4.82 7.81
C ARG A 82 28.63 -3.45 8.05
N ASN A 83 27.79 -2.52 8.49
CA ASN A 83 28.22 -1.42 9.35
C ASN A 83 29.07 -2.05 10.46
N LYS A 84 30.40 -1.99 10.30
CA LYS A 84 31.36 -2.70 11.16
C LYS A 84 31.78 -1.85 12.37
N ASP A 85 31.32 -0.60 12.42
CA ASP A 85 31.91 0.41 13.31
C ASP A 85 30.98 0.86 14.44
N VAL A 86 29.84 0.20 14.65
CA VAL A 86 29.06 0.37 15.89
C VAL A 86 29.35 -0.84 16.77
N PRO A 87 29.95 -0.67 17.98
CA PRO A 87 30.08 -1.76 18.93
C PRO A 87 28.69 -2.32 19.20
N SER A 88 28.41 -3.50 18.62
CA SER A 88 27.12 -4.17 18.72
C SER A 88 26.92 -4.57 20.18
N GLN A 89 26.19 -3.75 20.94
CA GLN A 89 25.84 -4.10 22.31
C GLN A 89 25.00 -5.37 22.31
N MET A 90 25.32 -6.27 23.23
CA MET A 90 24.56 -7.49 23.47
C MET A 90 23.34 -7.16 24.33
N CYS A 91 22.27 -7.93 24.18
CA CYS A 91 21.09 -7.75 25.02
C CYS A 91 21.43 -7.93 26.50
N THR A 92 20.97 -7.01 27.34
CA THR A 92 21.21 -7.02 28.79
C THR A 92 20.17 -7.85 29.57
N ALA A 93 19.08 -8.27 28.92
CA ALA A 93 18.03 -9.06 29.59
C ALA A 93 18.55 -10.42 30.06
N ALA A 94 18.19 -10.76 31.31
CA ALA A 94 18.32 -12.11 31.84
C ALA A 94 17.13 -12.98 31.38
N ARG A 95 17.42 -14.23 31.01
CA ARG A 95 16.40 -15.25 30.75
C ARG A 95 15.84 -15.76 32.08
N LYS A 96 14.76 -16.56 32.02
CA LYS A 96 14.09 -17.15 33.20
C LYS A 96 15.04 -18.03 34.03
N ASP A 97 16.00 -18.64 33.35
CA ASP A 97 17.10 -19.47 33.85
C ASP A 97 18.26 -18.66 34.47
N GLY A 98 18.15 -17.33 34.54
CA GLY A 98 19.19 -16.43 35.06
C GLY A 98 20.35 -16.18 34.09
N SER A 99 20.42 -16.91 32.98
CA SER A 99 21.44 -16.72 31.95
C SER A 99 21.20 -15.45 31.13
N GLN A 100 22.27 -14.76 30.72
CA GLN A 100 22.14 -13.55 29.90
C GLN A 100 21.71 -13.87 28.46
N CYS A 101 20.83 -13.03 27.90
CA CYS A 101 20.41 -13.16 26.51
C CYS A 101 21.58 -12.99 25.54
N LYS A 102 21.86 -14.02 24.74
CA LYS A 102 22.92 -14.02 23.71
C LYS A 102 22.51 -13.34 22.40
N SER A 103 21.33 -12.73 22.31
CA SER A 103 20.92 -12.02 21.10
C SER A 103 21.50 -10.61 21.07
N LYS A 104 21.77 -10.09 19.87
CA LYS A 104 22.20 -8.70 19.68
C LYS A 104 21.10 -7.73 20.09
N ALA A 105 21.48 -6.64 20.75
CA ALA A 105 20.56 -5.55 21.05
C ALA A 105 20.17 -4.81 19.76
N ILE A 106 19.00 -4.19 19.76
CA ILE A 106 18.57 -3.30 18.68
C ILE A 106 19.41 -2.02 18.78
N VAL A 107 19.74 -1.40 17.65
CA VAL A 107 20.51 -0.15 17.63
C VAL A 107 19.78 0.91 18.45
N GLY A 108 20.47 1.49 19.45
CA GLY A 108 19.92 2.50 20.34
C GLY A 108 19.14 1.96 21.54
N THR A 109 19.03 0.64 21.72
CA THR A 109 18.41 0.02 22.90
C THR A 109 19.35 -0.98 23.56
N GLN A 110 19.08 -1.34 24.81
CA GLN A 110 19.84 -2.38 25.53
C GLN A 110 19.27 -3.79 25.30
N PHE A 111 18.20 -3.92 24.52
CA PHE A 111 17.40 -5.14 24.42
C PHE A 111 17.32 -5.65 22.99
N CYS A 112 17.28 -6.98 22.82
CA CYS A 112 17.06 -7.59 21.50
C CYS A 112 15.58 -7.56 21.12
N TRP A 113 15.25 -7.93 19.88
CA TRP A 113 13.85 -8.02 19.41
C TRP A 113 12.92 -8.87 20.27
N HIS A 114 13.43 -9.89 20.96
CA HIS A 114 12.63 -10.73 21.85
C HIS A 114 12.36 -10.06 23.21
N HIS A 115 13.25 -9.18 23.65
CA HIS A 115 13.19 -8.52 24.96
C HIS A 115 12.90 -7.02 24.87
N ALA A 116 12.78 -6.45 23.67
CA ALA A 116 12.32 -5.08 23.47
C ALA A 116 11.02 -4.77 24.24
N PRO A 117 10.02 -5.69 24.33
CA PRO A 117 8.81 -5.42 25.11
C PRO A 117 9.03 -5.26 26.63
N MET A 118 10.19 -5.68 27.14
CA MET A 118 10.55 -5.53 28.56
C MET A 118 11.23 -4.18 28.83
N ASP A 119 11.64 -3.44 27.80
CA ASP A 119 12.29 -2.15 27.93
C ASP A 119 11.23 -1.04 28.06
N PRO A 120 11.10 -0.40 29.24
CA PRO A 120 10.13 0.68 29.43
C PRO A 120 10.42 1.91 28.56
N ASN A 121 11.66 2.07 28.10
CA ASN A 121 12.07 3.18 27.23
C ASN A 121 12.05 2.80 25.75
N SER A 122 11.82 1.54 25.39
CA SER A 122 11.75 1.18 23.99
C SER A 122 10.51 1.80 23.36
N LYS A 123 10.72 2.58 22.31
CA LYS A 123 9.65 3.03 21.42
C LYS A 123 9.20 1.89 20.51
N ILE A 124 9.01 0.68 21.03
CA ILE A 124 8.68 -0.50 20.24
C ILE A 124 7.54 -1.24 20.92
N ALA A 125 6.36 -1.25 20.28
CA ALA A 125 5.23 -2.07 20.67
C ALA A 125 5.24 -3.41 19.92
N ILE A 126 4.52 -4.42 20.42
CA ILE A 126 4.28 -5.68 19.69
C ILE A 126 2.96 -5.57 18.94
N CYS A 127 2.91 -6.10 17.72
CA CYS A 127 1.68 -6.24 16.97
C CYS A 127 0.58 -6.97 17.78
N GLU A 128 -0.58 -6.33 17.90
CA GLU A 128 -1.70 -6.85 18.69
C GLU A 128 -2.54 -7.89 17.96
N TYR A 129 -2.29 -8.11 16.66
CA TYR A 129 -3.04 -9.04 15.84
C TYR A 129 -3.11 -10.45 16.44
N ARG A 130 -4.32 -10.97 16.57
CA ARG A 130 -4.62 -12.36 16.95
C ARG A 130 -5.14 -13.12 15.75
N ASN A 131 -4.48 -14.21 15.39
CA ASN A 131 -4.95 -15.05 14.30
C ASN A 131 -6.10 -15.95 14.78
N THR A 132 -7.34 -15.55 14.50
CA THR A 132 -8.55 -16.30 14.86
C THR A 132 -8.60 -17.71 14.26
N LYS A 133 -7.94 -17.94 13.11
CA LYS A 133 -7.92 -19.24 12.41
C LYS A 133 -6.88 -20.22 12.95
N LYS A 134 -5.86 -19.77 13.70
CA LYS A 134 -4.73 -20.59 14.17
C LYS A 134 -4.51 -20.44 15.68
N ASN A 135 -5.47 -20.90 16.47
CA ASN A 135 -5.44 -20.92 17.95
C ASN A 135 -5.22 -19.55 18.60
N SER A 136 -5.70 -18.46 17.97
CA SER A 136 -5.56 -17.10 18.52
C SER A 136 -4.11 -16.70 18.84
N LYS A 137 -3.13 -17.32 18.17
CA LYS A 137 -1.72 -17.00 18.36
C LYS A 137 -1.51 -15.52 18.01
N ARG A 138 -0.91 -14.79 18.96
CA ARG A 138 -0.56 -13.36 18.78
C ARG A 138 0.63 -13.23 17.83
N CYS A 139 0.57 -12.22 16.98
CA CYS A 139 1.75 -11.80 16.23
C CYS A 139 2.85 -11.35 17.20
N LYS A 140 4.10 -11.71 16.91
CA LYS A 140 5.28 -11.29 17.69
C LYS A 140 6.14 -10.26 16.94
N LEU A 141 5.59 -9.66 15.88
CA LEU A 141 6.33 -8.67 15.10
C LEU A 141 6.34 -7.33 15.84
N PRO A 142 7.52 -6.74 16.06
CA PRO A 142 7.68 -5.44 16.69
C PRO A 142 7.28 -4.29 15.74
N ILE A 143 6.77 -3.21 16.31
CA ILE A 143 6.26 -2.02 15.61
C ILE A 143 6.80 -0.77 16.33
N PRO A 144 7.33 0.23 15.61
CA PRO A 144 7.73 1.50 16.23
C PRO A 144 6.53 2.24 16.86
N ASN A 145 6.72 2.76 18.08
CA ASN A 145 5.72 3.51 18.86
C ASN A 145 5.39 4.89 18.30
N ASP A 146 6.13 5.38 17.31
CA ASP A 146 5.85 6.69 16.70
C ASP A 146 4.43 6.72 16.06
N GLU A 147 3.79 5.56 15.91
CA GLU A 147 2.40 5.41 15.48
C GLU A 147 1.36 5.29 16.63
N LEU A 148 1.71 5.60 17.90
CA LEU A 148 0.82 5.42 19.07
C LEU A 148 -0.52 6.16 19.00
N GLY A 149 -0.66 7.15 18.12
CA GLY A 149 -1.92 7.84 17.87
C GLY A 149 -2.96 6.99 17.14
N LYS A 150 -2.60 5.80 16.64
CA LYS A 150 -3.51 4.89 15.96
C LYS A 150 -4.12 3.91 16.98
N SER A 151 -5.44 3.79 16.96
CA SER A 151 -6.20 2.94 17.89
C SER A 151 -5.87 1.44 17.80
N VAL A 152 -5.13 0.99 16.78
CA VAL A 152 -4.75 -0.42 16.60
C VAL A 152 -3.29 -0.55 16.18
N LEU A 153 -2.50 -1.23 17.01
CA LEU A 153 -1.08 -1.49 16.79
C LEU A 153 -0.89 -2.76 15.94
N LEU A 154 -1.02 -2.61 14.61
CA LEU A 154 -0.81 -3.69 13.63
C LEU A 154 0.51 -3.50 12.88
N CYS A 155 1.26 -4.58 12.68
CA CYS A 155 2.43 -4.55 11.81
C CYS A 155 1.98 -4.37 10.35
N ASN A 156 2.88 -3.91 9.47
CA ASN A 156 2.53 -3.63 8.08
C ASN A 156 1.87 -4.81 7.36
N TYR A 157 2.32 -6.04 7.65
CA TYR A 157 1.71 -7.25 7.11
C TYR A 157 0.25 -7.41 7.53
N HIS A 158 -0.05 -7.31 8.84
CA HIS A 158 -1.42 -7.47 9.33
C HIS A 158 -2.31 -6.27 9.05
N ARG A 159 -1.75 -5.06 8.98
CA ARG A 159 -2.45 -3.84 8.55
C ARG A 159 -2.96 -4.02 7.12
N ARG A 160 -2.08 -4.43 6.20
CA ARG A 160 -2.44 -4.66 4.81
C ARG A 160 -3.46 -5.79 4.67
N LYS A 161 -3.22 -6.92 5.35
CA LYS A 161 -4.17 -8.03 5.37
C LYS A 161 -5.57 -7.65 5.86
N MET A 162 -5.66 -6.79 6.88
CA MET A 162 -6.95 -6.28 7.36
C MET A 162 -7.62 -5.35 6.35
N GLN A 163 -6.85 -4.53 5.62
CA GLN A 163 -7.37 -3.69 4.54
C GLN A 163 -7.87 -4.53 3.36
N ASP A 164 -7.12 -5.55 2.95
CA ASP A 164 -7.51 -6.47 1.88
C ASP A 164 -8.80 -7.21 2.25
N GLN A 165 -8.91 -7.67 3.50
CA GLN A 165 -10.11 -8.35 3.98
C GLN A 165 -11.33 -7.42 4.03
N ALA A 166 -11.16 -6.16 4.45
CA ALA A 166 -12.23 -5.16 4.41
C ALA A 166 -12.67 -4.86 2.96
N ALA A 167 -11.74 -4.81 2.00
CA ALA A 167 -12.07 -4.61 0.60
C ALA A 167 -12.84 -5.82 0.00
N GLU A 168 -12.46 -7.04 0.37
CA GLU A 168 -13.20 -8.25 -0.01
C GLU A 168 -14.63 -8.25 0.56
N ASP A 169 -14.80 -7.87 1.83
CA ASP A 169 -16.11 -7.84 2.48
C ASP A 169 -17.02 -6.77 1.87
N VAL A 170 -16.47 -5.61 1.49
CA VAL A 170 -17.21 -4.59 0.73
C VAL A 170 -17.64 -5.12 -0.64
N THR A 171 -16.75 -5.81 -1.35
CA THR A 171 -17.04 -6.38 -2.68
C THR A 171 -18.13 -7.45 -2.61
N LYS A 172 -18.08 -8.33 -1.60
CA LYS A 172 -19.11 -9.37 -1.37
C LYS A 172 -20.47 -8.78 -0.98
N ASN A 173 -20.47 -7.70 -0.21
CA ASN A 173 -21.71 -7.00 0.15
C ASN A 173 -22.35 -6.33 -1.08
N LEU A 174 -21.55 -5.71 -1.95
CA LEU A 174 -22.01 -5.12 -3.21
C LEU A 174 -22.64 -6.18 -4.14
N SER A 175 -21.99 -7.33 -4.31
CA SER A 175 -22.54 -8.41 -5.14
C SER A 175 -23.84 -8.98 -4.58
N ASN A 176 -23.98 -9.04 -3.25
CA ASN A 176 -25.23 -9.49 -2.62
C ASN A 176 -26.37 -8.48 -2.80
N THR A 177 -26.09 -7.18 -2.74
CA THR A 177 -27.11 -6.15 -3.04
C THR A 177 -27.54 -6.16 -4.51
N GLU A 178 -26.62 -6.39 -5.44
CA GLU A 178 -26.92 -6.49 -6.86
C GLU A 178 -27.77 -7.75 -7.17
N ALA A 179 -27.43 -8.89 -6.55
CA ALA A 179 -28.24 -10.11 -6.65
C ALA A 179 -29.65 -9.94 -6.05
N GLN A 180 -29.79 -9.19 -4.95
CA GLN A 180 -31.11 -8.86 -4.38
C GLN A 180 -31.94 -7.95 -5.30
N LEU A 181 -31.33 -6.99 -5.97
CA LEU A 181 -32.01 -6.13 -6.97
C LEU A 181 -32.52 -6.97 -8.15
N TYR A 182 -31.72 -7.93 -8.63
CA TYR A 182 -32.13 -8.81 -9.72
C TYR A 182 -33.31 -9.73 -9.33
N MET A 183 -33.34 -10.22 -8.10
CA MET A 183 -34.44 -11.05 -7.58
C MET A 183 -35.75 -10.27 -7.33
N GLN A 184 -35.67 -8.96 -7.06
CA GLN A 184 -36.86 -8.12 -6.82
C GLN A 184 -37.56 -7.68 -8.12
N GLY A 185 -37.10 -8.10 -9.30
CA GLY A 185 -37.82 -7.91 -10.57
C GLY A 185 -37.94 -6.45 -11.03
N THR A 186 -37.27 -5.51 -10.35
CA THR A 186 -37.20 -4.11 -10.77
C THR A 186 -36.06 -3.95 -11.76
N ILE A 187 -36.31 -4.28 -13.02
CA ILE A 187 -35.39 -4.00 -14.12
C ILE A 187 -35.33 -2.47 -14.28
N PRO A 188 -34.22 -1.79 -13.91
CA PRO A 188 -34.08 -0.36 -14.12
C PRO A 188 -33.76 -0.16 -15.60
N GLY A 189 -34.80 -0.04 -16.41
CA GLY A 189 -34.64 0.10 -17.87
C GLY A 189 -35.91 -0.10 -18.69
N ALA A 190 -36.95 -0.72 -18.13
CA ALA A 190 -38.22 -0.88 -18.82
C ALA A 190 -39.20 0.27 -18.52
N GLN A 191 -38.76 1.53 -18.62
CA GLN A 191 -39.70 2.61 -18.89
C GLN A 191 -39.77 2.76 -20.40
N VAL A 192 -40.62 1.93 -21.01
CA VAL A 192 -41.09 2.13 -22.37
C VAL A 192 -41.76 3.49 -22.39
N ALA A 193 -41.06 4.48 -22.95
CA ALA A 193 -41.60 5.80 -23.22
C ALA A 193 -42.87 5.62 -24.07
N LYS A 194 -44.02 5.81 -23.45
CA LYS A 194 -45.29 5.93 -24.15
C LYS A 194 -45.23 7.26 -24.92
N PRO A 195 -45.27 7.26 -26.26
CA PRO A 195 -45.20 8.49 -27.02
C PRO A 195 -46.48 9.28 -26.77
N THR A 196 -46.37 10.38 -26.03
CA THR A 196 -47.41 11.40 -25.96
C THR A 196 -47.41 12.16 -27.28
N GLU A 197 -48.37 11.83 -28.16
CA GLU A 197 -48.71 12.64 -29.33
C GLU A 197 -48.93 14.08 -28.90
N THR A 198 -47.98 14.95 -29.27
CA THR A 198 -48.13 16.39 -29.11
C THR A 198 -48.63 16.90 -30.45
N LYS A 199 -49.94 17.15 -30.54
CA LYS A 199 -50.55 17.87 -31.67
C LYS A 199 -50.00 19.30 -31.66
N ASN A 200 -49.13 19.60 -32.62
CA ASN A 200 -48.75 20.97 -32.94
C ASN A 200 -49.89 21.61 -33.76
N GLU A 201 -50.62 22.54 -33.13
CA GLU A 201 -51.39 23.57 -33.85
C GLU A 201 -50.42 24.64 -34.36
N PRO A 202 -50.51 25.05 -35.65
CA PRO A 202 -49.81 26.23 -36.13
C PRO A 202 -50.64 27.48 -35.80
N ALA A 203 -50.14 28.31 -34.89
CA ALA A 203 -50.66 29.66 -34.70
C ALA A 203 -49.93 30.63 -35.64
N GLU A 204 -50.68 31.07 -36.65
CA GLU A 204 -50.38 32.19 -37.53
C GLU A 204 -50.33 33.53 -36.79
N MET A 205 -49.65 34.49 -37.42
CA MET A 205 -49.83 35.96 -37.29
C MET A 205 -49.46 36.57 -35.92
N GLU A 206 -48.92 37.79 -35.82
CA GLU A 206 -49.08 38.96 -36.65
C GLU A 206 -47.95 39.97 -36.34
N THR A 207 -47.61 40.77 -37.33
CA THR A 207 -46.76 41.96 -37.30
C THR A 207 -47.25 43.04 -36.32
N ALA A 208 -46.34 43.82 -35.71
CA ALA A 208 -46.28 45.29 -35.85
C ALA A 208 -45.42 45.99 -34.78
N ASN A 209 -44.68 47.02 -35.25
CA ASN A 209 -44.00 48.15 -34.59
C ASN A 209 -42.74 47.91 -33.74
#